data_AF-A0A3D0VJD9-F1
#
_entry.id   AF-A0A3D0VJD9-F1
#
_cell.length_a   1.000
_cell.length_b   1.000
_cell.length_c   1.000
_cell.angle_alpha   90.00
_cell.angle_beta   90.00
_cell.angle_gamma   90.00
#
_symmetry.space_group_name_H-M   'P 1'
#
loop_
_entity.id
_entity.type
_entity.pdbx_description
1 polymer ?
#
loop_
_entity_poly.entity_id
_entity_poly.type
_entity_poly.pdbx_seq_one_letter_code
_entity_poly.pdbx_strand_id
1 'polypeptide(L)'
;MKKIIFLSVISVLVFTSCRHSDRRDTEPVQMVTNVKGVGQTFEISFQKGREFSHPVIALWLETSEGDYIQTLYISKSVATGYFQHGDTKSGKWSPGPRRRPATVPYWSHKRNVIESDGLYVPTAATSIADAYTGPTPLNNFVLKSKSDSTLKQSVRVFLEINQAFDFNRSWTTTRFPDDAYYATSGQPSLVYASEAIDLKSPAEKYELKLIGHGHHSGASGELFSDVSGHSTALEIVKEVVVKVK
;
A
#
# COMPACT_ATOMS: atom_id res chain seq x y z
N MET A 1 29.73 61.53 -50.72
CA MET A 1 29.83 60.07 -50.48
C MET A 1 28.92 59.70 -49.32
N LYS A 2 27.92 58.86 -49.56
CA LYS A 2 26.83 58.53 -48.61
C LYS A 2 27.37 57.72 -47.43
N LYS A 3 27.14 58.18 -46.18
CA LYS A 3 27.31 57.36 -44.97
C LYS A 3 25.94 56.78 -44.59
N ILE A 4 25.79 55.48 -44.79
CA ILE A 4 24.60 54.71 -44.42
C ILE A 4 24.73 54.36 -42.93
N ILE A 5 23.76 54.79 -42.13
CA ILE A 5 23.64 54.44 -40.72
C ILE A 5 22.95 53.07 -40.66
N PHE A 6 23.66 52.04 -40.20
CA PHE A 6 23.08 50.74 -39.91
C PHE A 6 22.40 50.79 -38.53
N LEU A 7 21.07 50.78 -38.52
CA LEU A 7 20.27 50.66 -37.30
C LEU A 7 20.10 49.15 -37.00
N SER A 8 20.84 48.64 -36.02
CA SER A 8 20.70 47.25 -35.57
C SER A 8 19.38 47.08 -34.81
N VAL A 9 18.43 46.37 -35.43
CA VAL A 9 17.17 45.96 -34.81
C VAL A 9 17.46 44.77 -33.88
N ILE A 10 17.46 45.02 -32.58
CA ILE A 10 17.50 43.96 -31.55
C ILE A 10 16.11 43.31 -31.51
N SER A 11 16.00 42.11 -32.08
CA SER A 11 14.82 41.26 -31.97
C SER A 11 14.79 40.64 -30.56
N VAL A 12 13.88 41.11 -29.71
CA VAL A 12 13.60 40.51 -28.41
C VAL A 12 12.76 39.25 -28.65
N LEU A 13 13.42 38.09 -28.66
CA LEU A 13 12.77 36.79 -28.57
C LEU A 13 12.25 36.60 -27.15
N VAL A 14 10.96 36.86 -26.96
CA VAL A 14 10.23 36.50 -25.74
C VAL A 14 10.15 34.97 -25.69
N PHE A 15 10.95 34.37 -24.81
CA PHE A 15 10.80 32.97 -24.44
C PHE A 15 9.41 32.78 -23.83
N THR A 16 8.51 32.17 -24.60
CA THR A 16 7.25 31.67 -24.10
C THR A 16 7.57 30.58 -23.10
N SER A 17 7.25 30.89 -21.84
CA SER A 17 7.31 29.97 -20.71
C SER A 17 6.66 28.64 -21.09
N CYS A 18 7.40 27.54 -20.97
CA CYS A 18 6.81 26.22 -20.96
C CYS A 18 5.82 26.18 -19.80
N ARG A 19 4.52 26.23 -20.11
CA ARG A 19 3.47 25.84 -19.17
C ARG A 19 3.81 24.43 -18.72
N HIS A 20 4.26 24.30 -17.48
CA HIS A 20 4.27 23.03 -16.78
C HIS A 20 2.85 22.48 -16.90
N SER A 21 2.69 21.41 -17.67
CA SER A 21 1.45 20.67 -17.74
C SER A 21 1.17 20.19 -16.33
N ASP A 22 0.29 20.89 -15.59
CA ASP A 22 -0.30 20.37 -14.38
C ASP A 22 -0.75 18.94 -14.66
N ARG A 23 -0.17 18.00 -13.92
CA ARG A 23 -0.60 16.60 -13.93
C ARG A 23 -2.10 16.63 -13.73
N ARG A 24 -2.87 16.19 -14.73
CA ARG A 24 -4.28 15.90 -14.53
C ARG A 24 -4.34 14.90 -13.38
N ASP A 25 -4.87 15.31 -12.24
CA ASP A 25 -5.31 14.37 -11.22
C ASP A 25 -6.37 13.49 -11.90
N THR A 26 -5.94 12.30 -12.30
CA THR A 26 -6.84 11.28 -12.82
C THR A 26 -7.84 10.97 -11.71
N GLU A 27 -9.12 10.91 -12.07
CA GLU A 27 -10.18 10.50 -11.15
C GLU A 27 -9.78 9.25 -10.36
N PRO A 28 -9.99 9.24 -9.02
CA PRO A 28 -9.61 8.10 -8.20
C PRO A 28 -10.31 6.82 -8.65
N VAL A 29 -9.56 5.73 -8.72
CA VAL A 29 -10.09 4.40 -9.02
C VAL A 29 -11.11 4.02 -7.96
N GLN A 30 -12.34 3.72 -8.37
CA GLN A 30 -13.38 3.27 -7.45
C GLN A 30 -13.27 1.76 -7.28
N MET A 31 -13.19 1.31 -6.03
CA MET A 31 -13.09 -0.09 -5.66
C MET A 31 -14.22 -0.42 -4.69
N VAL A 32 -14.82 -1.59 -4.85
CA VAL A 32 -15.87 -2.07 -3.94
C VAL A 32 -15.57 -3.51 -3.54
N THR A 33 -15.53 -3.76 -2.25
CA THR A 33 -15.35 -5.10 -1.66
C THR A 33 -16.50 -5.40 -0.70
N ASN A 34 -16.69 -6.68 -0.42
CA ASN A 34 -17.68 -7.19 0.52
C ASN A 34 -19.09 -6.57 0.38
N VAL A 35 -19.61 -6.45 -0.85
CA VAL A 35 -20.92 -5.83 -1.11
C VAL A 35 -22.08 -6.50 -0.36
N LYS A 36 -21.93 -7.79 -0.04
CA LYS A 36 -22.90 -8.61 0.69
C LYS A 36 -22.77 -8.52 2.21
N GLY A 37 -21.76 -7.81 2.73
CA GLY A 37 -21.63 -7.55 4.17
C GLY A 37 -22.87 -6.84 4.72
N VAL A 38 -23.21 -7.12 5.97
CA VAL A 38 -24.43 -6.62 6.62
C VAL A 38 -24.17 -5.58 7.70
N GLY A 39 -22.91 -5.19 7.93
CA GLY A 39 -22.55 -4.16 8.90
C GLY A 39 -22.25 -2.79 8.29
N GLN A 40 -21.41 -2.02 8.99
CA GLN A 40 -21.03 -0.67 8.63
C GLN A 40 -20.26 -0.61 7.31
N THR A 41 -20.37 0.50 6.59
CA THR A 41 -19.60 0.73 5.36
C THR A 41 -18.40 1.62 5.66
N PHE A 42 -17.21 1.13 5.32
CA PHE A 42 -15.95 1.86 5.39
C PHE A 42 -15.58 2.35 3.99
N GLU A 43 -15.48 3.67 3.84
CA GLU A 43 -15.00 4.33 2.64
C GLU A 43 -13.58 4.85 2.89
N ILE A 44 -12.59 4.27 2.23
CA ILE A 44 -11.17 4.58 2.40
C ILE A 44 -10.68 5.29 1.15
N SER A 45 -10.35 6.56 1.29
CA SER A 45 -9.73 7.38 0.24
C SER A 45 -8.23 7.38 0.40
N PHE A 46 -7.51 6.92 -0.62
CA PHE A 46 -6.05 6.87 -0.66
C PHE A 46 -5.51 7.86 -1.69
N GLN A 47 -4.59 8.71 -1.25
CA GLN A 47 -3.78 9.57 -2.11
C GLN A 47 -2.35 9.05 -2.17
N LYS A 48 -1.87 8.82 -3.40
CA LYS A 48 -0.52 8.33 -3.63
C LYS A 48 0.53 9.41 -3.40
N GLY A 49 1.64 9.01 -2.80
CA GLY A 49 2.83 9.83 -2.67
C GLY A 49 3.68 9.84 -3.94
N ARG A 50 4.83 10.53 -3.88
CA ARG A 50 5.73 10.71 -5.03
C ARG A 50 6.47 9.44 -5.43
N GLU A 51 6.72 8.54 -4.48
CA GLU A 51 7.43 7.27 -4.71
C GLU A 51 6.48 6.08 -4.90
N PHE A 52 5.18 6.32 -5.02
CA PHE A 52 4.19 5.27 -5.23
C PHE A 52 4.40 4.55 -6.56
N SER A 53 4.80 3.27 -6.50
CA SER A 53 5.10 2.45 -7.67
C SER A 53 4.78 0.97 -7.41
N HIS A 54 3.72 0.46 -8.05
CA HIS A 54 3.30 -0.94 -7.99
C HIS A 54 3.35 -1.59 -6.58
N PRO A 55 2.77 -0.97 -5.54
CA PRO A 55 2.82 -1.54 -4.20
C PRO A 55 1.97 -2.80 -4.09
N VAL A 56 2.06 -3.42 -2.92
CA VAL A 56 1.10 -4.36 -2.39
C VAL A 56 0.45 -3.73 -1.16
N ILE A 57 -0.86 -3.92 -1.02
CA ILE A 57 -1.69 -3.24 -0.03
C ILE A 57 -2.54 -4.26 0.73
N ALA A 58 -2.56 -4.15 2.06
CA ALA A 58 -3.55 -4.76 2.94
C ALA A 58 -4.30 -3.67 3.71
N LEU A 59 -5.63 -3.78 3.77
CA LEU A 59 -6.52 -2.92 4.55
C LEU A 59 -7.42 -3.80 5.42
N TRP A 60 -7.49 -3.55 6.72
CA TRP A 60 -8.26 -4.37 7.65
C TRP A 60 -8.74 -3.58 8.86
N LEU A 61 -9.58 -4.24 9.66
CA LEU A 61 -10.11 -3.74 10.92
C LEU A 61 -9.47 -4.47 12.10
N GLU A 62 -9.11 -3.73 13.14
CA GLU A 62 -8.82 -4.27 14.47
C GLU A 62 -9.74 -3.64 15.53
N THR A 63 -9.88 -4.32 16.66
CA THR A 63 -10.47 -3.73 17.86
C THR A 63 -9.54 -2.65 18.45
N SER A 64 -10.03 -1.86 19.40
CA SER A 64 -9.19 -0.90 20.13
C SER A 64 -8.08 -1.60 20.93
N GLU A 65 -8.30 -2.86 21.29
CA GLU A 65 -7.38 -3.73 22.03
C GLU A 65 -6.33 -4.39 21.11
N GLY A 66 -6.47 -4.26 19.80
CA GLY A 66 -5.52 -4.77 18.79
C GLY A 66 -5.83 -6.17 18.27
N ASP A 67 -7.04 -6.67 18.50
CA ASP A 67 -7.49 -7.95 17.94
C ASP A 67 -7.95 -7.77 16.50
N TYR A 68 -7.50 -8.66 15.60
CA TYR A 68 -7.96 -8.67 14.22
C TYR A 68 -9.46 -8.96 14.13
N ILE A 69 -10.19 -8.16 13.35
CA ILE A 69 -11.63 -8.35 13.09
C ILE A 69 -11.82 -8.97 11.71
N GLN A 70 -11.45 -8.24 10.66
CA GLN A 70 -11.60 -8.70 9.28
C GLN A 70 -10.78 -7.88 8.29
N THR A 71 -10.47 -8.47 7.15
CA THR A 71 -9.88 -7.77 6.00
C THR A 71 -10.96 -7.03 5.22
N LEU A 72 -10.64 -5.80 4.81
CA LEU A 72 -11.47 -4.98 3.93
C LEU A 72 -10.98 -5.10 2.49
N TYR A 73 -9.67 -5.18 2.30
CA TYR A 73 -9.03 -5.39 1.01
C TYR A 73 -7.62 -5.97 1.18
N ILE A 74 -7.22 -6.86 0.28
CA ILE A 74 -5.84 -7.33 0.13
C ILE A 74 -5.52 -7.51 -1.35
N SER A 75 -4.33 -7.06 -1.78
CA SER A 75 -3.85 -7.30 -3.15
C SER A 75 -3.91 -8.78 -3.50
N LYS A 76 -4.48 -9.10 -4.67
CA LYS A 76 -4.71 -10.48 -5.14
C LYS A 76 -3.45 -11.34 -5.14
N SER A 77 -2.28 -10.75 -5.37
CA SER A 77 -1.01 -11.48 -5.38
C SER A 77 -0.68 -12.13 -4.04
N VAL A 78 -0.86 -11.41 -2.93
CA VAL A 78 -0.68 -11.96 -1.58
C VAL A 78 -1.84 -12.88 -1.23
N ALA A 79 -3.06 -12.46 -1.56
CA ALA A 79 -4.27 -13.21 -1.23
C ALA A 79 -4.30 -14.63 -1.80
N THR A 80 -3.62 -14.86 -2.93
CA THR A 80 -3.61 -16.14 -3.66
C THR A 80 -2.25 -16.84 -3.66
N GLY A 81 -1.20 -16.19 -3.12
CA GLY A 81 0.18 -16.67 -3.24
C GLY A 81 0.66 -16.78 -4.69
N TYR A 82 0.13 -15.93 -5.59
CA TYR A 82 0.40 -15.99 -7.03
C TYR A 82 0.80 -14.61 -7.56
N PHE A 83 2.03 -14.48 -8.06
CA PHE A 83 2.58 -13.20 -8.50
C PHE A 83 2.76 -13.18 -10.01
N GLN A 84 2.57 -12.02 -10.64
CA GLN A 84 2.84 -11.80 -12.08
C GLN A 84 4.31 -12.08 -12.46
N HIS A 85 5.19 -12.02 -11.46
CA HIS A 85 6.62 -12.30 -11.55
C HIS A 85 7.00 -13.37 -10.52
N GLY A 86 6.21 -14.45 -10.52
CA GLY A 86 6.32 -15.56 -9.58
C GLY A 86 7.14 -16.72 -10.09
N ASP A 87 7.20 -16.92 -11.41
CA ASP A 87 7.94 -18.03 -12.01
C ASP A 87 9.45 -17.77 -11.95
N THR A 88 10.17 -18.71 -11.33
CA THR A 88 11.64 -18.73 -11.28
C THR A 88 12.25 -19.86 -12.10
N LYS A 89 11.41 -20.75 -12.67
CA LYS A 89 11.86 -21.97 -13.37
C LYS A 89 12.13 -21.73 -14.85
N SER A 90 11.41 -20.81 -15.48
CA SER A 90 11.51 -20.57 -16.93
C SER A 90 12.60 -19.58 -17.35
N GLY A 91 13.27 -18.91 -16.39
CA GLY A 91 14.22 -17.82 -16.67
C GLY A 91 13.57 -16.59 -17.31
N LYS A 92 12.23 -16.54 -17.40
CA LYS A 92 11.45 -15.44 -17.93
C LYS A 92 10.60 -14.82 -16.82
N TRP A 93 10.33 -13.53 -16.93
CA TRP A 93 9.37 -12.84 -16.07
C TRP A 93 7.95 -13.32 -16.41
N SER A 94 7.52 -14.39 -15.75
CA SER A 94 6.21 -15.03 -15.98
C SER A 94 5.41 -15.18 -14.67
N PRO A 95 4.08 -15.19 -14.76
CA PRO A 95 3.24 -15.39 -13.59
C PRO A 95 3.42 -16.79 -13.02
N GLY A 96 3.41 -16.92 -11.70
CA GLY A 96 3.58 -18.21 -11.05
C GLY A 96 3.31 -18.19 -9.55
N PRO A 97 3.17 -19.37 -8.93
CA PRO A 97 3.02 -19.49 -7.48
C PRO A 97 4.29 -19.01 -6.80
N ARG A 98 4.15 -18.00 -5.94
CA ARG A 98 5.25 -17.44 -5.14
C ARG A 98 4.67 -16.77 -3.92
N ARG A 99 5.21 -17.06 -2.74
CA ARG A 99 4.83 -16.37 -1.50
C ARG A 99 5.95 -15.45 -1.06
N ARG A 100 5.58 -14.27 -0.56
CA ARG A 100 6.50 -13.21 -0.12
C ARG A 100 6.08 -12.73 1.27
N PRO A 101 6.50 -13.41 2.35
CA PRO A 101 6.11 -13.05 3.71
C PRO A 101 6.56 -11.64 4.12
N ALA A 102 7.66 -11.13 3.55
CA ALA A 102 8.14 -9.77 3.78
C ALA A 102 7.19 -8.65 3.28
N THR A 103 6.16 -8.97 2.49
CA THR A 103 5.34 -7.96 1.82
C THR A 103 4.30 -7.29 2.73
N VAL A 104 3.56 -8.06 3.53
CA VAL A 104 2.57 -7.53 4.51
C VAL A 104 2.58 -8.38 5.78
N PRO A 105 3.74 -8.47 6.46
CA PRO A 105 3.92 -9.37 7.59
C PRO A 105 3.03 -9.02 8.79
N TYR A 106 2.78 -7.74 9.07
CA TYR A 106 1.96 -7.36 10.22
C TYR A 106 0.52 -7.87 10.05
N TRP A 107 -0.11 -7.59 8.91
CA TRP A 107 -1.44 -8.09 8.56
C TRP A 107 -1.52 -9.61 8.56
N SER A 108 -0.53 -10.29 7.96
CA SER A 108 -0.58 -11.74 7.81
C SER A 108 -0.53 -12.45 9.16
N HIS A 109 0.33 -12.01 10.08
CA HIS A 109 0.42 -12.53 11.44
C HIS A 109 -0.81 -12.14 12.28
N LYS A 110 -1.36 -10.94 12.10
CA LYS A 110 -2.61 -10.51 12.78
C LYS A 110 -3.80 -11.40 12.47
N ARG A 111 -3.90 -11.93 11.25
CA ARG A 111 -4.91 -12.93 10.89
C ARG A 111 -4.78 -14.24 11.65
N ASN A 112 -3.58 -14.53 12.16
CA ASN A 112 -3.26 -15.73 12.92
C ASN A 112 -3.65 -17.05 12.22
N VAL A 113 -3.47 -17.11 10.89
CA VAL A 113 -3.68 -18.32 10.09
C VAL A 113 -2.31 -18.83 9.63
N ILE A 114 -1.88 -19.96 10.18
CA ILE A 114 -0.59 -20.58 9.90
C ILE A 114 -0.78 -21.65 8.81
N GLU A 115 0.01 -21.56 7.75
CA GLU A 115 0.06 -22.54 6.68
C GLU A 115 0.89 -23.76 7.08
N SER A 116 0.76 -24.85 6.31
CA SER A 116 1.50 -26.10 6.57
C SER A 116 3.04 -25.96 6.62
N ASP A 117 3.59 -24.91 6.02
CA ASP A 117 5.04 -24.60 6.04
C ASP A 117 5.42 -23.53 7.07
N GLY A 118 4.51 -23.15 7.96
CA GLY A 118 4.75 -22.18 9.04
C GLY A 118 4.62 -20.71 8.64
N LEU A 119 4.39 -20.41 7.35
CA LEU A 119 4.15 -19.04 6.91
C LEU A 119 2.71 -18.60 7.24
N TYR A 120 2.52 -17.30 7.46
CA TYR A 120 1.20 -16.69 7.69
C TYR A 120 0.56 -16.13 6.41
N VAL A 121 1.32 -16.07 5.31
CA VAL A 121 0.80 -15.63 4.03
C VAL A 121 0.09 -16.78 3.29
N PRO A 122 -1.10 -16.56 2.71
CA PRO A 122 -1.90 -17.62 2.11
C PRO A 122 -1.19 -18.38 0.98
N THR A 123 -1.59 -19.63 0.81
CA THR A 123 -1.33 -20.42 -0.40
C THR A 123 -2.45 -20.27 -1.41
N ALA A 124 -2.28 -20.86 -2.61
CA ALA A 124 -3.38 -20.94 -3.57
C ALA A 124 -4.56 -21.78 -3.03
N ALA A 125 -4.31 -22.76 -2.16
CA ALA A 125 -5.35 -23.61 -1.58
C ALA A 125 -6.11 -22.92 -0.43
N THR A 126 -5.47 -21.99 0.26
CA THR A 126 -6.01 -21.22 1.40
C THR A 126 -6.28 -19.76 1.03
N SER A 127 -6.50 -19.50 -0.26
CA SER A 127 -6.62 -18.15 -0.79
C SER A 127 -7.75 -17.36 -0.13
N ILE A 128 -7.56 -16.06 0.06
CA ILE A 128 -8.60 -15.17 0.60
C ILE A 128 -9.76 -15.07 -0.39
N ALA A 129 -10.99 -15.07 0.12
CA ALA A 129 -12.20 -14.97 -0.69
C ALA A 129 -12.19 -13.70 -1.56
N ASP A 130 -12.59 -13.84 -2.83
CA ASP A 130 -12.65 -12.74 -3.82
C ASP A 130 -13.47 -11.52 -3.35
N ALA A 131 -14.35 -11.69 -2.35
CA ALA A 131 -15.06 -10.59 -1.72
C ALA A 131 -14.13 -9.53 -1.11
N TYR A 132 -12.89 -9.88 -0.73
CA TYR A 132 -11.91 -8.99 -0.10
C TYR A 132 -10.64 -8.82 -0.94
N THR A 133 -10.57 -9.35 -2.16
CA THR A 133 -9.35 -9.35 -2.97
C THR A 133 -9.57 -8.64 -4.29
N GLY A 134 -8.49 -8.11 -4.86
CA GLY A 134 -8.55 -7.51 -6.18
C GLY A 134 -7.18 -7.12 -6.72
N PRO A 135 -7.10 -6.67 -7.98
CA PRO A 135 -5.88 -6.07 -8.51
C PRO A 135 -5.42 -4.91 -7.62
N THR A 136 -4.11 -4.76 -7.41
CA THR A 136 -3.58 -3.60 -6.68
C THR A 136 -3.90 -2.33 -7.47
N PRO A 137 -4.54 -1.31 -6.87
CA PRO A 137 -4.69 -0.01 -7.50
C PRO A 137 -3.32 0.61 -7.78
N LEU A 138 -3.16 1.18 -8.99
CA LEU A 138 -1.91 1.81 -9.44
C LEU A 138 -1.95 3.35 -9.39
N ASN A 139 -3.00 3.91 -8.81
CA ASN A 139 -3.23 5.34 -8.71
C ASN A 139 -4.02 5.66 -7.42
N ASN A 140 -4.40 6.93 -7.23
CA ASN A 140 -5.36 7.31 -6.20
C ASN A 140 -6.60 6.42 -6.30
N PHE A 141 -7.15 6.01 -5.17
CA PHE A 141 -8.30 5.12 -5.15
C PHE A 141 -9.24 5.44 -3.98
N VAL A 142 -10.49 5.05 -4.16
CA VAL A 142 -11.50 5.03 -3.10
C VAL A 142 -12.03 3.61 -2.98
N LEU A 143 -11.79 2.98 -1.85
CA LEU A 143 -12.32 1.66 -1.52
C LEU A 143 -13.59 1.82 -0.69
N LYS A 144 -14.67 1.15 -1.09
CA LYS A 144 -15.89 0.99 -0.29
C LYS A 144 -16.04 -0.48 0.10
N SER A 145 -15.97 -0.77 1.39
CA SER A 145 -16.13 -2.12 1.92
C SER A 145 -17.15 -2.13 3.04
N LYS A 146 -18.02 -3.14 3.08
CA LYS A 146 -18.86 -3.38 4.27
C LYS A 146 -18.14 -4.30 5.25
N SER A 147 -18.48 -4.23 6.53
CA SER A 147 -18.12 -5.27 7.49
C SER A 147 -19.06 -6.48 7.36
N ASP A 148 -18.54 -7.65 7.73
CA ASP A 148 -19.25 -8.94 7.60
C ASP A 148 -20.47 -8.99 8.50
N SER A 149 -20.37 -8.36 9.68
CA SER A 149 -21.45 -8.24 10.65
C SER A 149 -21.52 -6.82 11.21
N THR A 150 -22.61 -6.49 11.88
CA THR A 150 -22.76 -5.23 12.62
C THR A 150 -21.76 -5.18 13.76
N LEU A 151 -20.80 -4.27 13.66
CA LEU A 151 -19.78 -4.04 14.68
C LEU A 151 -20.39 -3.22 15.82
N LYS A 152 -20.16 -3.65 17.06
CA LYS A 152 -20.72 -3.03 18.28
C LYS A 152 -19.71 -2.25 19.12
N GLN A 153 -18.43 -2.58 18.95
CA GLN A 153 -17.30 -1.96 19.63
C GLN A 153 -16.61 -0.96 18.72
N SER A 154 -15.85 -0.05 19.31
CA SER A 154 -14.97 0.84 18.54
C SER A 154 -13.93 0.02 17.79
N VAL A 155 -13.56 0.51 16.61
CA VAL A 155 -12.61 -0.19 15.73
C VAL A 155 -11.55 0.78 15.23
N ARG A 156 -10.45 0.24 14.76
CA ARG A 156 -9.41 0.98 14.04
C ARG A 156 -9.27 0.41 12.64
N VAL A 157 -9.05 1.29 11.66
CA VAL A 157 -8.72 0.88 10.29
C VAL A 157 -7.21 0.93 10.13
N PHE A 158 -6.66 -0.14 9.57
CA PHE A 158 -5.25 -0.27 9.30
C PHE A 158 -4.98 -0.37 7.80
N LEU A 159 -3.82 0.14 7.40
CA LEU A 159 -3.20 -0.02 6.10
C LEU A 159 -1.79 -0.56 6.31
N GLU A 160 -1.43 -1.62 5.60
CA GLU A 160 -0.04 -2.03 5.43
C GLU A 160 0.30 -1.99 3.94
N ILE A 161 1.41 -1.35 3.62
CA ILE A 161 1.83 -1.11 2.23
C ILE A 161 3.32 -1.38 2.07
N ASN A 162 3.67 -2.07 0.99
CA ASN A 162 5.06 -2.39 0.64
C ASN A 162 5.29 -2.26 -0.85
N GLN A 163 6.50 -1.83 -1.21
CA GLN A 163 7.00 -1.86 -2.58
C GLN A 163 8.21 -2.79 -2.65
N ALA A 164 8.17 -3.72 -3.59
CA ALA A 164 9.27 -4.67 -3.78
C ALA A 164 10.51 -3.97 -4.36
N PHE A 165 11.69 -4.49 -3.99
CA PHE A 165 13.01 -3.99 -4.41
C PHE A 165 13.28 -2.52 -4.04
N ASP A 166 12.69 -2.01 -2.96
CA ASP A 166 12.85 -0.63 -2.49
C ASP A 166 14.09 -0.47 -1.59
N PHE A 167 15.28 -0.65 -2.18
CA PHE A 167 16.55 -0.55 -1.46
C PHE A 167 17.03 0.91 -1.31
N ASN A 168 17.76 1.17 -0.22
CA ASN A 168 18.40 2.47 0.00
C ASN A 168 19.76 2.30 0.74
N ARG A 169 20.31 3.39 1.28
CA ARG A 169 21.59 3.37 2.00
C ARG A 169 21.56 2.59 3.32
N SER A 170 20.40 2.49 3.94
CA SER A 170 20.19 1.76 5.19
C SER A 170 19.78 0.32 4.89
N TRP A 171 18.83 0.13 3.99
CA TRP A 171 18.31 -1.15 3.53
C TRP A 171 19.01 -1.54 2.24
N THR A 172 20.26 -2.00 2.36
CA THR A 172 21.07 -2.43 1.22
C THR A 172 20.79 -3.89 0.87
N THR A 173 21.06 -4.28 -0.37
CA THR A 173 20.96 -5.68 -0.83
C THR A 173 21.83 -6.66 -0.04
N THR A 174 22.83 -6.16 0.68
CA THR A 174 23.76 -6.97 1.49
C THR A 174 23.47 -6.91 2.99
N ARG A 175 22.42 -6.20 3.44
CA ARG A 175 22.12 -6.06 4.89
C ARG A 175 21.75 -7.39 5.54
N PHE A 176 21.02 -8.23 4.81
CA PHE A 176 20.62 -9.58 5.21
C PHE A 176 20.94 -10.55 4.05
N PRO A 177 22.21 -10.92 3.85
CA PRO A 177 22.66 -11.60 2.62
C PRO A 177 22.06 -13.00 2.44
N ASP A 178 21.70 -13.67 3.54
CA ASP A 178 21.15 -15.03 3.54
C ASP A 178 19.61 -15.05 3.62
N ASP A 179 18.96 -13.88 3.63
CA ASP A 179 17.51 -13.77 3.73
C ASP A 179 16.86 -13.59 2.34
N ALA A 180 16.38 -14.71 1.79
CA ALA A 180 15.73 -14.74 0.49
C ALA A 180 14.42 -13.94 0.42
N TYR A 181 13.74 -13.72 1.55
CA TYR A 181 12.51 -12.94 1.59
C TYR A 181 12.82 -11.45 1.55
N TYR A 182 13.82 -11.02 2.34
CA TYR A 182 14.34 -9.66 2.32
C TYR A 182 14.94 -9.27 0.96
N ALA A 183 15.70 -10.17 0.33
CA ALA A 183 16.43 -9.94 -0.91
C ALA A 183 15.56 -9.47 -2.09
N THR A 184 14.24 -9.58 -1.97
CA THR A 184 13.28 -9.13 -2.99
C THR A 184 12.29 -8.09 -2.50
N SER A 185 12.50 -7.55 -1.29
CA SER A 185 11.69 -6.52 -0.65
C SER A 185 12.46 -5.20 -0.55
N GLY A 186 13.59 -5.16 0.16
CA GLY A 186 14.27 -3.90 0.50
C GLY A 186 13.68 -3.28 1.77
N GLN A 187 13.32 -2.00 1.74
CA GLN A 187 12.63 -1.35 2.86
C GLN A 187 11.39 -2.16 3.31
N PRO A 188 11.21 -2.40 4.61
CA PRO A 188 10.03 -3.09 5.14
C PRO A 188 8.71 -2.39 4.78
N SER A 189 7.62 -3.13 4.91
CA SER A 189 6.27 -2.58 4.82
C SER A 189 6.04 -1.48 5.85
N LEU A 190 5.33 -0.42 5.49
CA LEU A 190 4.88 0.59 6.45
C LEU A 190 3.44 0.30 6.88
N VAL A 191 3.17 0.50 8.17
CA VAL A 191 1.86 0.29 8.78
C VAL A 191 1.29 1.63 9.23
N TYR A 192 0.10 1.94 8.75
CA TYR A 192 -0.67 3.12 9.12
C TYR A 192 -1.96 2.69 9.82
N ALA A 193 -2.43 3.47 10.78
CA ALA A 193 -3.67 3.20 11.48
C ALA A 193 -4.44 4.48 11.80
N SER A 194 -5.76 4.37 11.85
CA SER A 194 -6.61 5.43 12.38
C SER A 194 -6.55 5.45 13.91
N GLU A 195 -7.01 6.55 14.49
CA GLU A 195 -7.52 6.56 15.87
C GLU A 195 -8.72 5.61 16.01
N ALA A 196 -9.14 5.31 17.24
CA ALA A 196 -10.33 4.52 17.51
C ALA A 196 -11.60 5.23 16.99
N ILE A 197 -12.39 4.50 16.21
CA ILE A 197 -13.64 4.96 15.61
C ILE A 197 -14.80 4.48 16.50
N ASP A 198 -15.48 5.41 17.16
CA ASP A 198 -16.77 5.13 17.80
C ASP A 198 -17.85 5.01 16.72
N LEU A 199 -18.33 3.79 16.51
CA LEU A 199 -19.33 3.48 15.48
C LEU A 199 -20.73 4.01 15.80
N LYS A 200 -21.00 4.45 17.03
CA LYS A 200 -22.30 5.07 17.41
C LYS A 200 -22.34 6.55 17.06
N SER A 201 -21.18 7.19 17.04
CA SER A 201 -21.02 8.62 16.79
C SER A 201 -19.75 8.89 15.99
N PRO A 202 -19.64 8.38 14.76
CA PRO A 202 -18.43 8.53 13.97
C PRO A 202 -18.18 10.01 13.63
N ALA A 203 -16.93 10.42 13.71
CA ALA A 203 -16.49 11.71 13.19
C ALA A 203 -16.63 11.74 11.66
N GLU A 204 -16.59 12.93 11.07
CA GLU A 204 -16.72 13.11 9.62
C GLU A 204 -15.63 12.34 8.84
N LYS A 205 -14.41 12.29 9.40
CA LYS A 205 -13.26 11.62 8.80
C LYS A 205 -12.23 11.22 9.84
N TYR A 206 -11.49 10.16 9.53
CA TYR A 206 -10.35 9.67 10.31
C TYR A 206 -9.14 9.55 9.40
N GLU A 207 -8.03 10.19 9.75
CA GLU A 207 -6.78 10.05 9.02
C GLU A 207 -6.00 8.83 9.54
N LEU A 208 -5.40 8.05 8.64
CA LEU A 208 -4.47 6.99 9.01
C LEU A 208 -3.07 7.58 9.13
N LYS A 209 -2.49 7.47 10.33
CA LYS A 209 -1.12 7.93 10.63
C LYS A 209 -0.15 6.77 10.59
N LEU A 210 1.09 7.03 10.17
CA LEU A 210 2.17 6.05 10.23
C LEU A 210 2.43 5.69 11.70
N ILE A 211 2.33 4.40 12.04
CA ILE A 211 2.56 3.89 13.40
C ILE A 211 3.79 3.00 13.52
N GLY A 212 4.37 2.59 12.40
CA GLY A 212 5.58 1.77 12.37
C GLY A 212 5.74 1.01 11.06
N HIS A 213 6.54 -0.04 11.11
CA HIS A 213 6.83 -0.92 9.98
C HIS A 213 6.79 -2.39 10.40
N GLY A 214 6.60 -3.27 9.42
CA GLY A 214 6.61 -4.73 9.62
C GLY A 214 8.02 -5.32 9.65
N HIS A 215 8.13 -6.62 9.92
CA HIS A 215 9.41 -7.33 9.91
C HIS A 215 9.98 -7.45 8.49
N HIS A 216 11.25 -7.09 8.29
CA HIS A 216 11.92 -7.06 6.97
C HIS A 216 11.84 -8.36 6.15
N SER A 217 11.75 -9.51 6.82
CA SER A 217 11.61 -10.84 6.20
C SER A 217 10.22 -11.46 6.35
N GLY A 218 9.39 -10.88 7.21
CA GLY A 218 8.10 -11.42 7.64
C GLY A 218 8.15 -12.60 8.62
N ALA A 219 9.28 -12.81 9.28
CA ALA A 219 9.42 -13.81 10.35
C ALA A 219 8.54 -13.54 11.59
N SER A 220 8.13 -12.28 11.83
CA SER A 220 7.22 -11.92 12.92
C SER A 220 6.15 -10.91 12.48
N GLY A 221 5.06 -10.86 13.25
CA GLY A 221 4.02 -9.84 13.19
C GLY A 221 4.24 -8.66 14.13
N GLU A 222 5.48 -8.44 14.58
CA GLU A 222 5.81 -7.33 15.47
C GLU A 222 5.72 -6.00 14.72
N LEU A 223 5.24 -4.97 15.41
CA LEU A 223 5.21 -3.59 14.91
C LEU A 223 6.43 -2.83 15.43
N PHE A 224 7.31 -2.42 14.52
CA PHE A 224 8.50 -1.66 14.85
C PHE A 224 8.22 -0.16 14.65
N SER A 225 8.26 0.62 15.73
CA SER A 225 7.98 2.06 15.67
C SER A 225 9.13 2.89 15.08
N ASP A 226 10.37 2.40 15.18
CA ASP A 226 11.53 3.08 14.62
C ASP A 226 11.59 2.93 13.11
N VAL A 227 11.15 3.97 12.40
CA VAL A 227 11.26 4.04 10.95
C VAL A 227 12.58 4.66 10.49
N SER A 228 13.57 4.84 11.38
CA SER A 228 14.88 5.35 11.02
C SER A 228 15.51 4.50 9.92
N GLY A 229 16.02 5.17 8.88
CA GLY A 229 16.59 4.51 7.72
C GLY A 229 15.60 4.18 6.60
N HIS A 230 14.29 4.37 6.77
CA HIS A 230 13.38 4.46 5.63
C HIS A 230 13.59 5.79 4.88
N SER A 231 13.38 5.79 3.57
CA SER A 231 13.47 6.96 2.70
C SER A 231 12.31 7.00 1.70
N THR A 232 12.40 6.26 0.60
CA THR A 232 11.41 6.24 -0.48
C THR A 232 10.11 5.59 -0.01
N ALA A 233 10.18 4.62 0.90
CA ALA A 233 9.01 4.00 1.53
C ALA A 233 8.10 5.03 2.22
N LEU A 234 8.68 6.04 2.89
CA LEU A 234 7.93 7.11 3.59
C LEU A 234 7.15 8.02 2.63
N GLU A 235 7.48 7.95 1.34
CA GLU A 235 6.94 8.82 0.28
C GLU A 235 5.98 8.07 -0.65
N ILE A 236 5.61 6.84 -0.30
CA ILE A 236 4.62 6.02 -1.01
C ILE A 236 3.21 6.54 -0.75
N VAL A 237 2.92 6.94 0.48
CA VAL A 237 1.60 7.35 0.94
C VAL A 237 1.62 8.84 1.19
N LYS A 238 0.76 9.60 0.49
CA LYS A 238 0.57 11.03 0.76
C LYS A 238 -0.45 11.25 1.87
N GLU A 239 -1.60 10.60 1.75
CA GLU A 239 -2.70 10.73 2.70
C GLU A 239 -3.63 9.52 2.57
N VAL A 240 -4.18 9.05 3.68
CA VAL A 240 -5.25 8.06 3.69
C VAL A 240 -6.30 8.47 4.71
N VAL A 241 -7.56 8.50 4.26
CA VAL A 241 -8.69 8.95 5.06
C VAL A 241 -9.80 7.91 5.02
N VAL A 242 -10.38 7.63 6.18
CA VAL A 242 -11.55 6.77 6.36
C VAL A 242 -12.77 7.62 6.69
N LYS A 243 -13.90 7.24 6.09
CA LYS A 243 -15.25 7.64 6.50
C LYS A 243 -16.08 6.39 6.78
N VAL A 244 -16.86 6.42 7.85
CA VAL A 244 -17.79 5.33 8.19
C VAL A 244 -19.21 5.79 7.89
N LYS A 245 -19.98 4.95 7.18
CA LYS A 245 -21.37 5.19 6.78
C LYS A 245 -22.27 4.06 7.25
#